data_AF-A0A087XZ07-F1
#
_entry.id   AF-A0A087XZ07-F1
#
_cell.length_a   1.000
_cell.length_b   1.000
_cell.length_c   1.000
_cell.angle_alpha   90.00
_cell.angle_beta   90.00
_cell.angle_gamma   90.00
#
_symmetry.space_group_name_H-M   'P 1'
#
loop_
_entity.id
_entity.type
_entity.pdbx_description
1 polymer ?
#
loop_
_entity_poly.entity_id
_entity_poly.type
_entity_poly.pdbx_seq_one_letter_code
_entity_poly.pdbx_strand_id
1 'polypeptide(L)'
;MESTKALGKLELSPGLGAIGDSASMNKSGQQLLGPQDHAHLNGCVPLSHQVAGHKYGVKKVGILQHPDGTVLKQVQPPPRGPREMQFYSMVFAEDCSDPCLLDLQKHLPKYYGTWSSPDSPNELYLKLEDVTSRFNKPCIMDVKLGRRSYDPLASQEKREQQIRKYPLMEEIGFLILGMRVYDVRSETFNSYNQHYGRALDKDTVKDGLAVFFKNGVCLRRDAIRASICRVQHILNWFHSQHQLAFYASSLLFVYEGLPSSFTSSSLSSLLIGPSVSDAMVKTTHSVLVGEDGQSQEEEVGQQEAGQENKLAEYNNNTEVGVLWDSSISTVHTNHRKDGDKPSVRGHLHLSRVDDVVAEVIQGGMGDAAVEVRMIDFAHVFPSDSLDHGYIYGLKHLLTVLEQILCD
;
A
#
# COMPACT_ATOMS: atom_id res chain seq x y z
N MET A 1 62.19 12.56 -48.21
CA MET A 1 60.75 12.78 -47.98
C MET A 1 60.45 12.58 -46.48
N GLU A 2 60.91 13.40 -45.52
CA GLU A 2 61.05 14.88 -45.47
C GLU A 2 59.72 15.62 -45.72
N SER A 3 59.34 16.74 -45.08
CA SER A 3 59.86 17.55 -43.95
C SER A 3 58.79 18.65 -43.60
N THR A 4 58.79 19.42 -42.49
CA THR A 4 59.76 19.67 -41.39
C THR A 4 59.07 20.06 -40.06
N LYS A 5 59.87 20.10 -38.98
CA LYS A 5 59.69 20.68 -37.63
C LYS A 5 59.52 22.22 -37.58
N ALA A 6 58.93 22.75 -36.49
CA ALA A 6 59.50 23.77 -35.56
C ALA A 6 58.42 24.16 -34.50
N LEU A 7 58.61 24.08 -33.18
CA LEU A 7 59.52 24.77 -32.23
C LEU A 7 59.21 26.26 -31.96
N GLY A 8 58.97 26.59 -30.68
CA GLY A 8 58.75 27.94 -30.18
C GLY A 8 58.51 27.99 -28.66
N LYS A 9 59.58 27.85 -27.85
CA LYS A 9 59.58 28.06 -26.40
C LYS A 9 60.33 29.37 -26.11
N LEU A 10 59.75 30.26 -25.31
CA LEU A 10 60.44 31.41 -24.71
C LEU A 10 59.99 31.62 -23.25
N GLU A 11 60.80 32.33 -22.48
CA GLU A 11 60.93 32.16 -21.03
C GLU A 11 61.16 33.52 -20.33
N LEU A 12 61.00 33.57 -18.99
CA LEU A 12 61.49 34.59 -18.03
C LEU A 12 60.71 35.93 -17.83
N SER A 13 60.00 36.02 -16.69
CA SER A 13 60.29 36.90 -15.50
C SER A 13 60.40 38.46 -15.62
N PRO A 14 60.33 39.25 -14.51
CA PRO A 14 59.56 39.11 -13.24
C PRO A 14 58.92 40.43 -12.66
N GLY A 15 57.98 40.28 -11.72
CA GLY A 15 57.96 40.94 -10.38
C GLY A 15 57.80 42.48 -10.18
N LEU A 16 56.71 42.88 -9.50
CA LEU A 16 56.53 44.03 -8.57
C LEU A 16 55.08 43.98 -8.02
N GLY A 17 54.72 44.25 -6.76
CA GLY A 17 55.53 44.55 -5.57
C GLY A 17 54.84 45.52 -4.58
N ALA A 18 53.85 45.08 -3.80
CA ALA A 18 53.27 45.74 -2.61
C ALA A 18 52.42 44.69 -1.84
N ILE A 19 52.63 44.28 -0.58
CA ILE A 19 52.88 44.94 0.73
C ILE A 19 51.59 45.52 1.36
N GLY A 20 51.30 45.07 2.60
CA GLY A 20 50.13 45.41 3.42
C GLY A 20 49.43 44.16 3.99
N ASP A 21 50.07 43.42 4.89
CA ASP A 21 49.84 43.45 6.36
C ASP A 21 48.50 42.78 6.80
N SER A 22 48.52 41.58 7.40
CA SER A 22 48.62 41.28 8.85
C SER A 22 47.33 41.63 9.64
N ALA A 23 46.78 40.81 10.56
CA ALA A 23 47.30 39.69 11.36
C ALA A 23 46.18 38.62 11.62
N SER A 24 46.50 37.32 11.72
CA SER A 24 46.75 36.54 12.95
C SER A 24 45.53 36.02 13.74
N MET A 25 45.28 34.72 13.59
CA MET A 25 44.83 33.72 14.59
C MET A 25 43.64 34.00 15.53
N ASN A 26 42.62 33.13 15.48
CA ASN A 26 42.56 32.04 16.47
C ASN A 26 41.69 30.84 16.04
N LYS A 27 42.06 29.64 16.52
CA LYS A 27 41.31 28.39 16.34
C LYS A 27 40.37 28.17 17.53
N SER A 28 39.14 27.71 17.29
CA SER A 28 38.39 26.92 18.27
C SER A 28 37.19 26.20 17.63
N GLY A 29 37.11 24.87 17.81
CA GLY A 29 35.86 24.12 17.70
C GLY A 29 35.38 23.76 16.29
N GLN A 30 35.92 22.68 15.70
CA GLN A 30 35.08 21.84 14.82
C GLN A 30 34.06 21.13 15.71
N GLN A 31 32.79 21.56 15.65
CA GLN A 31 31.69 20.77 16.17
C GLN A 31 31.05 20.04 15.00
N LEU A 32 31.17 18.70 15.00
CA LEU A 32 30.49 17.85 14.04
C LEU A 32 28.98 18.05 14.22
N LEU A 33 28.34 18.63 13.20
CA LEU A 33 26.88 18.60 13.09
C LEU A 33 26.47 17.15 12.85
N GLY A 34 25.77 16.57 13.83
CA GLY A 34 25.13 15.27 13.69
C GLY A 34 24.02 15.30 12.62
N PRO A 35 23.41 14.14 12.31
CA PRO A 35 22.22 14.12 11.46
C PRO A 35 21.17 15.05 12.07
N GLN A 36 20.54 15.89 11.23
CA GLN A 36 19.48 16.77 11.71
C GLN A 36 18.33 15.92 12.23
N ASP A 37 18.01 16.05 13.51
CA ASP A 37 16.72 15.64 14.04
C ASP A 37 15.65 16.38 13.25
N HIS A 38 14.82 15.62 12.53
CA HIS A 38 13.63 16.18 11.90
C HIS A 38 12.79 16.85 12.98
N ALA A 39 12.40 18.11 12.76
CA ALA A 39 11.62 18.89 13.70
C ALA A 39 10.44 18.08 14.24
N HIS A 40 10.17 18.18 15.54
CA HIS A 40 9.05 17.49 16.19
C HIS A 40 7.74 17.83 15.46
N LEU A 41 7.24 16.92 14.61
CA LEU A 41 5.97 17.08 13.88
C LEU A 41 4.78 16.90 14.83
N ASN A 42 4.68 17.73 15.88
CA ASN A 42 3.66 17.69 16.92
C ASN A 42 3.41 16.28 17.52
N GLY A 43 4.47 15.48 17.69
CA GLY A 43 4.38 14.13 18.23
C GLY A 43 3.92 13.06 17.22
N CYS A 44 3.79 13.39 15.94
CA CYS A 44 3.62 12.39 14.88
C CYS A 44 4.82 11.45 14.81
N VAL A 45 4.53 10.17 14.59
CA VAL A 45 5.54 9.10 14.46
C VAL A 45 5.39 8.37 13.13
N PRO A 46 6.43 7.75 12.55
CA PRO A 46 6.28 6.92 11.36
C PRO A 46 5.29 5.77 11.59
N LEU A 47 4.41 5.51 10.62
CA LEU A 47 3.44 4.41 10.69
C LEU A 47 4.17 3.06 10.63
N SER A 48 4.39 2.46 11.80
CA SER A 48 5.29 1.32 12.03
C SER A 48 4.99 0.07 11.20
N HIS A 49 3.76 -0.06 10.71
CA HIS A 49 3.25 -1.23 10.00
C HIS A 49 2.86 -0.93 8.54
N GLN A 50 3.34 0.18 7.96
CA GLN A 50 3.13 0.52 6.55
C GLN A 50 3.69 -0.58 5.62
N VAL A 51 2.82 -1.26 4.86
CA VAL A 51 3.21 -2.41 4.03
C VAL A 51 3.79 -2.03 2.66
N ALA A 52 3.28 -0.97 2.03
CA ALA A 52 3.62 -0.54 0.68
C ALA A 52 3.72 1.00 0.56
N GLY A 53 3.91 1.51 -0.66
CA GLY A 53 4.10 2.95 -0.93
C GLY A 53 5.47 3.49 -0.49
N HIS A 54 5.54 4.80 -0.28
CA HIS A 54 6.76 5.45 0.22
C HIS A 54 6.92 5.19 1.71
N LYS A 55 7.85 4.29 2.09
CA LYS A 55 8.20 4.05 3.50
C LYS A 55 9.18 5.12 4.00
N TYR A 56 9.13 5.37 5.31
CA TYR A 56 10.02 6.31 6.01
C TYR A 56 11.50 5.91 5.85
N GLY A 57 12.37 6.86 5.51
CA GLY A 57 13.81 6.63 5.35
C GLY A 57 14.56 7.85 4.79
N VAL A 58 15.86 7.70 4.56
CA VAL A 58 16.91 8.74 4.32
C VAL A 58 16.58 9.87 3.33
N LYS A 59 15.51 9.78 2.53
CA LYS A 59 15.09 10.83 1.59
C LYS A 59 13.57 11.10 1.52
N LYS A 60 12.73 10.41 2.30
CA LYS A 60 11.26 10.55 2.26
C LYS A 60 10.62 10.29 3.62
N VAL A 61 9.73 11.19 4.01
CA VAL A 61 8.80 10.98 5.12
C VAL A 61 7.74 10.00 4.63
N GLY A 62 7.57 8.88 5.35
CA GLY A 62 6.54 7.88 5.03
C GLY A 62 5.13 8.36 5.40
N ILE A 63 4.17 7.43 5.49
CA ILE A 63 2.92 7.75 6.19
C ILE A 63 3.27 7.92 7.68
N LEU A 64 2.77 8.98 8.29
CA LEU A 64 2.90 9.22 9.72
C LEU A 64 1.59 8.90 10.43
N GLN A 65 1.66 8.43 11.68
CA GLN A 65 0.54 8.35 12.60
C GLN A 65 0.54 9.62 13.46
N HIS A 66 -0.62 10.26 13.59
CA HIS A 66 -0.82 11.47 14.39
C HIS A 66 -1.44 11.10 15.76
N PRO A 67 -1.14 11.81 16.86
CA PRO A 67 -1.57 11.44 18.21
C PRO A 67 -3.09 11.32 18.46
N ASP A 68 -3.94 11.82 17.55
CA ASP A 68 -5.41 11.70 17.62
C ASP A 68 -5.96 10.43 16.95
N GLY A 69 -5.11 9.52 16.48
CA GLY A 69 -5.51 8.28 15.81
C GLY A 69 -5.82 8.44 14.31
N THR A 70 -5.42 9.56 13.69
CA THR A 70 -5.40 9.72 12.22
C THR A 70 -4.02 9.41 11.64
N VAL A 71 -3.94 9.22 10.32
CA VAL A 71 -2.67 9.20 9.59
C VAL A 71 -2.49 10.46 8.74
N LEU A 72 -1.23 10.88 8.61
CA LEU A 72 -0.81 11.96 7.71
C LEU A 72 -0.06 11.35 6.53
N LYS A 73 -0.60 11.54 5.33
CA LYS A 73 0.03 11.14 4.08
C LYS A 73 0.61 12.38 3.38
N GLN A 74 1.93 12.46 3.26
CA GLN A 74 2.59 13.60 2.63
C GLN A 74 2.11 13.78 1.18
N VAL A 75 1.75 15.02 0.82
CA VAL A 75 1.31 15.38 -0.53
C VAL A 75 2.46 15.18 -1.51
N GLN A 76 2.24 14.33 -2.52
CA GLN A 76 3.29 13.99 -3.49
C GLN A 76 3.63 15.16 -4.42
N PRO A 77 4.84 15.23 -5.00
CA PRO A 77 5.18 16.23 -6.00
C PRO A 77 4.15 16.29 -7.16
N PRO A 78 3.88 17.48 -7.73
CA PRO A 78 2.97 17.63 -8.85
C PRO A 78 3.27 16.67 -10.03
N PRO A 79 2.23 16.28 -10.80
CA PRO A 79 0.81 16.57 -10.60
C PRO A 79 0.12 15.64 -9.57
N ARG A 80 0.84 14.68 -8.97
CA ARG A 80 0.26 13.57 -8.19
C ARG A 80 -0.45 14.00 -6.91
N GLY A 81 0.24 14.76 -6.05
CA GLY A 81 -0.32 15.21 -4.76
C GLY A 81 -1.53 16.15 -4.92
N PRO A 82 -1.44 17.21 -5.74
CA PRO A 82 -2.58 18.08 -6.01
C PRO A 82 -3.80 17.33 -6.55
N ARG A 83 -3.61 16.32 -7.41
CA ARG A 83 -4.71 15.47 -7.91
C ARG A 83 -5.34 14.62 -6.81
N GLU A 84 -4.54 14.03 -5.93
CA GLU A 84 -5.07 13.26 -4.79
C GLU A 84 -5.82 14.15 -3.79
N MET A 85 -5.31 15.34 -3.50
CA MET A 85 -6.01 16.35 -2.71
C MET A 85 -7.36 16.74 -3.33
N GLN A 86 -7.36 17.06 -4.63
CA GLN A 86 -8.57 17.47 -5.34
C GLN A 86 -9.62 16.35 -5.36
N PHE A 87 -9.21 15.09 -5.54
CA PHE A 87 -10.09 13.93 -5.44
C PHE A 87 -10.75 13.85 -4.05
N TYR A 88 -9.98 13.91 -2.95
CA TYR A 88 -10.55 13.85 -1.62
C TYR A 88 -11.48 15.05 -1.33
N SER A 89 -11.09 16.27 -1.70
CA SER A 89 -11.92 17.46 -1.52
C SER A 89 -13.21 17.43 -2.35
N MET A 90 -13.21 16.79 -3.52
CA MET A 90 -14.41 16.58 -4.34
C MET A 90 -15.35 15.53 -3.71
N VAL A 91 -14.80 14.38 -3.28
CA VAL A 91 -15.60 13.27 -2.73
C VAL A 91 -16.20 13.62 -1.36
N PHE A 92 -15.49 14.41 -0.54
CA PHE A 92 -15.89 14.80 0.80
C PHE A 92 -16.27 16.29 0.92
N ALA A 93 -16.74 16.92 -0.17
CA ALA A 93 -17.28 18.28 -0.10
C ALA A 93 -18.53 18.33 0.81
N GLU A 94 -18.66 19.36 1.66
CA GLU A 94 -19.76 19.48 2.63
C GLU A 94 -21.14 19.62 1.96
N ASP A 95 -21.18 20.17 0.75
CA ASP A 95 -22.35 20.34 -0.10
C ASP A 95 -22.52 19.22 -1.14
N CYS A 96 -21.74 18.13 -1.05
CA CYS A 96 -21.83 17.00 -1.96
C CYS A 96 -23.22 16.34 -1.90
N SER A 97 -23.95 16.41 -3.01
CA SER A 97 -25.27 15.79 -3.18
C SER A 97 -25.30 14.68 -4.24
N ASP A 98 -24.14 14.36 -4.84
CA ASP A 98 -24.01 13.29 -5.83
C ASP A 98 -24.11 11.91 -5.12
N PRO A 99 -25.15 11.10 -5.41
CA PRO A 99 -25.33 9.80 -4.78
C PRO A 99 -24.15 8.83 -5.01
N CYS A 100 -23.45 8.95 -6.15
CA CYS A 100 -22.30 8.13 -6.48
C CYS A 100 -21.11 8.46 -5.55
N LEU A 101 -20.83 9.75 -5.34
CA LEU A 101 -19.74 10.18 -4.46
C LEU A 101 -20.06 9.93 -2.98
N LEU A 102 -21.33 10.11 -2.57
CA LEU A 102 -21.80 9.78 -1.22
C LEU A 102 -21.72 8.27 -0.91
N ASP A 103 -21.92 7.41 -1.90
CA ASP A 103 -21.70 5.97 -1.75
C ASP A 103 -20.20 5.63 -1.71
N LEU A 104 -19.39 6.27 -2.56
CA LEU A 104 -17.93 6.12 -2.59
C LEU A 104 -17.27 6.41 -1.24
N GLN A 105 -17.74 7.42 -0.49
CA GLN A 105 -17.22 7.76 0.85
C GLN A 105 -17.16 6.54 1.80
N LYS A 106 -18.07 5.56 1.65
CA LYS A 106 -18.13 4.33 2.47
C LYS A 106 -16.96 3.38 2.21
N HIS A 107 -16.27 3.53 1.08
CA HIS A 107 -15.18 2.67 0.62
C HIS A 107 -13.79 3.31 0.80
N LEU A 108 -13.74 4.59 1.21
CA LEU A 108 -12.50 5.35 1.40
C LEU A 108 -12.16 5.47 2.89
N PRO A 109 -10.90 5.71 3.28
CA PRO A 109 -10.58 6.31 4.57
C PRO A 109 -11.27 7.67 4.69
N LYS A 110 -11.87 8.00 5.84
CA LYS A 110 -12.42 9.35 6.06
C LYS A 110 -11.34 10.42 5.87
N TYR A 111 -11.71 11.51 5.21
CA TYR A 111 -10.87 12.67 5.02
C TYR A 111 -11.16 13.74 6.05
N TYR A 112 -10.10 14.31 6.64
CA TYR A 112 -10.17 15.35 7.67
C TYR A 112 -9.55 16.68 7.18
N GLY A 113 -9.50 16.88 5.86
CA GLY A 113 -8.83 18.00 5.24
C GLY A 113 -7.32 17.83 5.09
N THR A 114 -6.66 18.91 4.67
CA THR A 114 -5.21 19.00 4.65
C THR A 114 -4.66 19.42 6.02
N TRP A 115 -3.40 19.08 6.28
CA TRP A 115 -2.68 19.42 7.50
C TRP A 115 -1.26 19.84 7.16
N SER A 116 -0.71 20.79 7.90
CA SER A 116 0.71 21.12 7.91
C SER A 116 1.15 21.44 9.35
N SER A 117 2.43 21.23 9.65
CA SER A 117 2.97 21.60 10.96
C SER A 117 3.15 23.12 11.04
N PRO A 118 2.88 23.79 12.19
CA PRO A 118 3.27 25.18 12.41
C PRO A 118 4.76 25.44 12.14
N ASP A 119 5.62 24.47 12.44
CA ASP A 119 7.07 24.54 12.20
C ASP A 119 7.48 24.29 10.74
N SER A 120 6.55 23.82 9.89
CA SER A 120 6.81 23.45 8.50
C SER A 120 5.54 23.66 7.65
N PRO A 121 5.05 24.91 7.50
CA PRO A 121 3.77 25.20 6.86
C PRO A 121 3.75 24.86 5.36
N ASN A 122 4.93 24.74 4.74
CA ASN A 122 5.12 24.34 3.35
C ASN A 122 5.05 22.80 3.14
N GLU A 123 5.13 22.01 4.22
CA GLU A 123 4.95 20.56 4.15
C GLU A 123 3.48 20.21 4.34
N LEU A 124 2.81 19.92 3.22
CA LEU A 124 1.39 19.61 3.21
C LEU A 124 1.15 18.09 3.28
N TYR A 125 0.16 17.71 4.07
CA TYR A 125 -0.28 16.33 4.28
C TYR A 125 -1.79 16.21 4.07
N LEU A 126 -2.25 15.06 3.60
CA LEU A 126 -3.64 14.63 3.70
C LEU A 126 -3.84 14.01 5.08
N LYS A 127 -4.81 14.49 5.86
CA LYS A 127 -5.18 13.90 7.15
C LYS A 127 -6.33 12.91 6.92
N LEU A 128 -6.07 11.64 7.20
CA LEU A 128 -6.94 10.51 6.84
C LEU A 128 -7.21 9.60 8.05
N GLU A 129 -8.31 8.85 8.01
CA GLU A 129 -8.61 7.78 8.96
C GLU A 129 -7.47 6.75 9.01
N ASP A 130 -6.99 6.42 10.21
CA ASP A 130 -6.17 5.23 10.39
C ASP A 130 -7.06 3.99 10.39
N VAL A 131 -7.16 3.35 9.22
CA VAL A 131 -7.96 2.13 8.99
C VAL A 131 -7.50 0.97 9.89
N THR A 132 -6.27 1.01 10.43
CA THR A 132 -5.71 -0.04 11.31
C THR A 132 -5.96 0.21 12.80
N SER A 133 -6.37 1.42 13.19
CA SER A 133 -6.41 1.89 14.60
C SER A 133 -7.22 1.01 15.55
N ARG A 134 -8.27 0.33 15.07
CA ARG A 134 -9.14 -0.54 15.88
C ARG A 134 -8.66 -1.99 16.04
N PHE A 135 -7.53 -2.34 15.43
CA PHE A 135 -6.99 -3.69 15.39
C PHE A 135 -5.80 -3.83 16.36
N ASN A 136 -5.74 -4.92 17.11
CA ASN A 136 -4.63 -5.22 18.03
C ASN A 136 -3.45 -5.83 17.27
N LYS A 137 -3.69 -6.85 16.44
CA LYS A 137 -2.68 -7.47 15.57
C LYS A 137 -3.11 -7.34 14.11
N PRO A 138 -3.10 -6.12 13.53
CA PRO A 138 -3.53 -5.92 12.14
C PRO A 138 -2.65 -6.70 11.16
N CYS A 139 -3.26 -7.69 10.51
CA CYS A 139 -2.79 -8.24 9.25
C CYS A 139 -3.19 -7.26 8.14
N ILE A 140 -2.23 -6.78 7.35
CA ILE A 140 -2.44 -5.71 6.37
C ILE A 140 -1.92 -6.16 5.00
N MET A 141 -2.64 -5.89 3.91
CA MET A 141 -2.19 -6.13 2.54
C MET A 141 -2.64 -4.99 1.61
N ASP A 142 -1.72 -4.51 0.79
CA ASP A 142 -1.97 -3.55 -0.28
C ASP A 142 -2.00 -4.28 -1.62
N VAL A 143 -3.15 -4.21 -2.31
CA VAL A 143 -3.36 -4.79 -3.64
C VAL A 143 -3.68 -3.69 -4.64
N LYS A 144 -2.74 -3.40 -5.55
CA LYS A 144 -2.98 -2.51 -6.69
C LYS A 144 -3.96 -3.15 -7.65
N LEU A 145 -4.94 -2.38 -8.12
CA LEU A 145 -5.93 -2.86 -9.08
C LEU A 145 -5.80 -2.18 -10.45
N GLY A 146 -6.43 -2.82 -11.43
CA GLY A 146 -6.55 -2.35 -12.80
C GLY A 146 -5.61 -3.06 -13.77
N ARG A 147 -6.08 -3.33 -14.99
CA ARG A 147 -5.26 -3.89 -16.09
C ARG A 147 -4.07 -3.00 -16.51
N ARG A 148 -3.98 -1.77 -15.99
CA ARG A 148 -2.91 -0.79 -16.28
C ARG A 148 -2.49 -0.05 -15.01
N SER A 149 -1.19 -0.02 -14.75
CA SER A 149 -0.57 0.67 -13.62
C SER A 149 0.05 2.04 -14.01
N TYR A 150 -0.34 2.55 -15.17
CA TYR A 150 -0.01 3.87 -15.71
C TYR A 150 -1.30 4.59 -16.14
N ASP A 151 -1.31 5.92 -16.03
CA ASP A 151 -2.47 6.76 -16.37
C ASP A 151 -2.45 7.22 -17.85
N PRO A 152 -3.55 7.81 -18.37
CA PRO A 152 -3.64 8.25 -19.77
C PRO A 152 -2.65 9.34 -20.18
N LEU A 153 -2.09 10.10 -19.24
CA LEU A 153 -1.11 11.18 -19.46
C LEU A 153 0.34 10.73 -19.18
N ALA A 154 0.58 9.43 -18.92
CA ALA A 154 1.90 8.90 -18.67
C ALA A 154 2.76 8.90 -19.95
N SER A 155 3.99 9.41 -19.84
CA SER A 155 4.97 9.37 -20.95
C SER A 155 5.27 7.93 -21.39
N GLN A 156 5.78 7.76 -22.61
CA GLN A 156 6.09 6.43 -23.14
C GLN A 156 7.09 5.68 -22.25
N GLU A 157 8.13 6.36 -21.76
CA GLU A 157 9.12 5.80 -20.84
C GLU A 157 8.48 5.42 -19.50
N LYS A 158 7.51 6.21 -19.00
CA LYS A 158 6.80 5.91 -17.75
C LYS A 158 5.90 4.68 -17.91
N ARG A 159 5.22 4.55 -19.07
CA ARG A 159 4.39 3.39 -19.41
C ARG A 159 5.24 2.12 -19.49
N GLU A 160 6.34 2.15 -20.23
CA GLU A 160 7.32 1.05 -20.33
C GLU A 160 7.93 0.70 -18.97
N GLN A 161 8.24 1.69 -18.12
CA GLN A 161 8.72 1.45 -16.76
C GLN A 161 7.68 0.69 -15.92
N GLN A 162 6.38 1.00 -16.03
CA GLN A 162 5.34 0.32 -15.27
C GLN A 162 5.05 -1.08 -15.81
N ILE A 163 5.02 -1.26 -17.13
CA ILE A 163 4.89 -2.59 -17.77
C ILE A 163 6.06 -3.49 -17.36
N ARG A 164 7.30 -2.99 -17.45
CA ARG A 164 8.51 -3.76 -17.06
C ARG A 164 8.55 -4.10 -15.56
N LYS A 165 7.90 -3.34 -14.69
CA LYS A 165 7.79 -3.67 -13.25
C LYS A 165 6.87 -4.86 -13.00
N TYR A 166 5.83 -5.06 -13.80
CA TYR A 166 4.96 -6.23 -13.72
C TYR A 166 4.22 -6.47 -15.05
N PRO A 167 4.80 -7.26 -15.97
CA PRO A 167 4.21 -7.47 -17.30
C PRO A 167 2.83 -8.12 -17.27
N LEU A 168 2.55 -8.90 -16.24
CA LEU A 168 1.27 -9.61 -16.04
C LEU A 168 0.13 -8.71 -15.54
N MET A 169 0.34 -7.41 -15.31
CA MET A 169 -0.71 -6.50 -14.82
C MET A 169 -1.94 -6.48 -15.74
N GLU A 170 -1.76 -6.53 -17.06
CA GLU A 170 -2.88 -6.55 -18.01
C GLU A 170 -3.64 -7.89 -18.02
N GLU A 171 -3.02 -8.95 -17.52
CA GLU A 171 -3.54 -10.32 -17.61
C GLU A 171 -4.13 -10.81 -16.28
N ILE A 172 -3.50 -10.46 -15.15
CA ILE A 172 -3.99 -10.75 -13.80
C ILE A 172 -4.91 -9.62 -13.31
N GLY A 173 -4.74 -8.37 -13.77
CA GLY A 173 -5.59 -7.24 -13.40
C GLY A 173 -5.39 -6.70 -11.98
N PHE A 174 -4.50 -7.31 -11.18
CA PHE A 174 -4.09 -6.84 -9.85
C PHE A 174 -2.64 -7.21 -9.53
N LEU A 175 -2.06 -6.57 -8.51
CA LEU A 175 -0.70 -6.83 -8.01
C LEU A 175 -0.61 -6.56 -6.51
N ILE A 176 -0.14 -7.54 -5.72
CA ILE A 176 0.17 -7.34 -4.30
C ILE A 176 1.43 -6.46 -4.19
N LEU A 177 1.30 -5.27 -3.60
CA LEU A 177 2.43 -4.34 -3.39
C LEU A 177 3.22 -4.65 -2.12
N GLY A 178 2.58 -5.27 -1.14
CA GLY A 178 3.17 -5.74 0.09
C GLY A 178 2.11 -6.16 1.10
N MET A 179 2.50 -7.00 2.05
CA MET A 179 1.64 -7.42 3.15
C MET A 179 2.42 -7.70 4.43
N ARG A 180 1.72 -7.71 5.55
CA ARG A 180 2.23 -7.98 6.89
C ARG A 180 1.21 -8.86 7.59
N VAL A 181 1.58 -10.08 7.94
CA VAL A 181 0.68 -11.13 8.46
C VAL A 181 1.16 -11.55 9.84
N TYR A 182 0.25 -11.61 10.82
CA TYR A 182 0.54 -12.12 12.16
C TYR A 182 0.57 -13.65 12.16
N ASP A 183 1.69 -14.26 12.59
CA ASP A 183 1.75 -15.69 12.89
C ASP A 183 1.50 -15.89 14.39
N VAL A 184 0.43 -16.62 14.71
CA VAL A 184 -0.04 -16.85 16.08
C VAL A 184 0.90 -17.77 16.86
N ARG A 185 1.71 -18.61 16.20
CA ARG A 185 2.61 -19.56 16.87
C ARG A 185 3.91 -18.91 17.32
N SER A 186 4.41 -17.94 16.56
CA SER A 186 5.63 -17.18 16.89
C SER A 186 5.33 -15.84 17.58
N GLU A 187 4.07 -15.40 17.61
CA GLU A 187 3.62 -14.08 18.06
C GLU A 187 4.29 -12.89 17.33
N THR A 188 4.82 -13.15 16.13
CA THR A 188 5.52 -12.18 15.29
C THR A 188 4.78 -11.87 13.98
N PHE A 189 5.30 -10.94 13.19
CA PHE A 189 4.73 -10.56 11.89
C PHE A 189 5.65 -10.91 10.73
N ASN A 190 5.17 -11.76 9.83
CA ASN A 190 5.81 -12.03 8.55
C ASN A 190 5.51 -10.88 7.58
N SER A 191 6.54 -10.29 6.97
CA SER A 191 6.40 -9.14 6.08
C SER A 191 6.90 -9.45 4.67
N TYR A 192 6.05 -9.18 3.68
CA TYR A 192 6.28 -9.43 2.26
C TYR A 192 6.24 -8.10 1.51
N ASN A 193 7.18 -7.89 0.60
CA ASN A 193 7.38 -6.60 -0.09
C ASN A 193 6.96 -6.68 -1.58
N GLN A 194 7.15 -5.58 -2.32
CA GLN A 194 6.82 -5.49 -3.75
C GLN A 194 7.47 -6.58 -4.64
N HIS A 195 8.57 -7.21 -4.22
CA HIS A 195 9.25 -8.24 -5.00
C HIS A 195 8.51 -9.57 -4.89
N TYR A 196 7.89 -9.85 -3.74
CA TYR A 196 7.02 -11.01 -3.55
C TYR A 196 5.86 -11.00 -4.57
N GLY A 197 5.06 -9.93 -4.57
CA GLY A 197 3.91 -9.86 -5.48
C GLY A 197 4.29 -9.79 -6.96
N ARG A 198 5.43 -9.18 -7.30
CA ARG A 198 5.95 -9.15 -8.69
C ARG A 198 6.48 -10.50 -9.18
N ALA A 199 6.81 -11.42 -8.28
CA ALA A 199 7.22 -12.78 -8.61
C ALA A 199 6.04 -13.74 -8.83
N LEU A 200 4.80 -13.32 -8.52
CA LEU A 200 3.60 -14.12 -8.74
C LEU A 200 3.14 -14.07 -10.20
N ASP A 201 2.80 -15.24 -10.72
CA ASP A 201 2.21 -15.49 -12.03
C ASP A 201 0.77 -16.06 -11.90
N LYS A 202 0.16 -16.49 -13.01
CA LYS A 202 -1.22 -17.03 -13.02
C LYS A 202 -1.41 -18.24 -12.11
N ASP A 203 -0.40 -19.10 -12.04
CA ASP A 203 -0.51 -20.40 -11.39
C ASP A 203 -0.22 -20.24 -9.87
N THR A 204 0.64 -19.28 -9.52
CA THR A 204 1.06 -18.99 -8.15
C THR A 204 0.26 -17.87 -7.45
N VAL A 205 -0.49 -17.02 -8.17
CA VAL A 205 -1.23 -15.89 -7.56
C VAL A 205 -2.26 -16.32 -6.52
N LYS A 206 -2.90 -17.49 -6.70
CA LYS A 206 -3.85 -18.04 -5.72
C LYS A 206 -3.16 -18.34 -4.38
N ASP A 207 -2.08 -19.12 -4.43
CA ASP A 207 -1.33 -19.49 -3.24
C ASP A 207 -0.65 -18.27 -2.60
N GLY A 208 -0.19 -17.34 -3.43
CA GLY A 208 0.41 -16.07 -3.00
C GLY A 208 -0.57 -15.16 -2.26
N LEU A 209 -1.82 -15.08 -2.73
CA LEU A 209 -2.90 -14.37 -2.03
C LEU A 209 -3.33 -15.13 -0.77
N ALA A 210 -3.36 -16.46 -0.80
CA ALA A 210 -3.70 -17.29 0.36
C ALA A 210 -2.72 -17.14 1.53
N VAL A 211 -1.45 -16.78 1.29
CA VAL A 211 -0.48 -16.46 2.36
C VAL A 211 -0.98 -15.33 3.26
N PHE A 212 -1.68 -14.32 2.71
CA PHE A 212 -2.21 -13.21 3.51
C PHE A 212 -3.14 -13.69 4.64
N PHE A 213 -3.93 -14.73 4.37
CA PHE A 213 -4.96 -15.23 5.30
C PHE A 213 -4.50 -16.42 6.16
N LYS A 214 -3.23 -16.83 6.08
CA LYS A 214 -2.65 -17.94 6.87
C LYS A 214 -1.95 -17.38 8.12
N ASN A 215 -2.59 -17.50 9.29
CA ASN A 215 -2.06 -16.95 10.55
C ASN A 215 -1.06 -17.89 11.28
N GLY A 216 -0.36 -18.74 10.53
CA GLY A 216 0.49 -19.82 11.06
C GLY A 216 -0.26 -21.05 11.57
N VAL A 217 -1.45 -20.90 12.15
CA VAL A 217 -2.24 -22.02 12.70
C VAL A 217 -3.29 -22.53 11.71
N CYS A 218 -4.02 -21.62 11.06
CA CYS A 218 -5.09 -21.98 10.12
C CYS A 218 -5.26 -20.92 9.01
N LEU A 219 -6.07 -21.29 8.02
CA LEU A 219 -6.58 -20.35 7.02
C LEU A 219 -7.78 -19.59 7.63
N ARG A 220 -7.70 -18.27 7.67
CA ARG A 220 -8.75 -17.36 8.16
C ARG A 220 -9.89 -17.21 7.15
N ARG A 221 -10.65 -18.30 6.95
CA ARG A 221 -11.84 -18.36 6.08
C ARG A 221 -12.92 -17.35 6.47
N ASP A 222 -12.97 -16.94 7.74
CA ASP A 222 -13.79 -15.82 8.23
C ASP A 222 -13.37 -14.48 7.60
N ALA A 223 -12.07 -14.16 7.63
CA ALA A 223 -11.53 -12.95 7.05
C ALA A 223 -11.65 -12.92 5.52
N ILE A 224 -11.51 -14.07 4.86
CA ILE A 224 -11.70 -14.19 3.40
C ILE A 224 -13.16 -13.91 3.01
N ARG A 225 -14.15 -14.51 3.70
CA ARG A 225 -15.58 -14.26 3.41
C ARG A 225 -15.95 -12.79 3.60
N ALA A 226 -15.53 -12.19 4.71
CA ALA A 226 -15.77 -10.76 4.93
C ALA A 226 -15.07 -9.88 3.88
N SER A 227 -13.85 -10.24 3.47
CA SER A 227 -13.13 -9.56 2.38
C SER A 227 -13.90 -9.64 1.06
N ILE A 228 -14.41 -10.81 0.68
CA ILE A 228 -15.24 -11.01 -0.52
C ILE A 228 -16.45 -10.08 -0.49
N CYS A 229 -17.22 -10.03 0.61
CA CYS A 229 -18.39 -9.15 0.72
C CYS A 229 -18.03 -7.66 0.56
N ARG A 230 -16.94 -7.19 1.17
CA ARG A 230 -16.49 -5.78 1.04
C ARG A 230 -16.01 -5.46 -0.38
N VAL A 231 -15.30 -6.38 -1.04
CA VAL A 231 -14.86 -6.23 -2.44
C VAL A 231 -16.05 -6.27 -3.42
N GLN A 232 -17.07 -7.09 -3.15
CA GLN A 232 -18.32 -7.11 -3.92
C GLN A 232 -19.07 -5.77 -3.84
N HIS A 233 -19.13 -5.11 -2.68
CA HIS A 233 -19.72 -3.77 -2.58
C HIS A 233 -18.95 -2.75 -3.42
N ILE A 234 -17.61 -2.75 -3.38
CA ILE A 234 -16.77 -1.89 -4.22
C ILE A 234 -17.01 -2.17 -5.71
N LEU A 235 -17.13 -3.45 -6.12
CA LEU A 235 -17.46 -3.83 -7.50
C LEU A 235 -18.83 -3.34 -7.94
N ASN A 236 -19.83 -3.38 -7.05
CA ASN A 236 -21.17 -2.87 -7.33
C ASN A 236 -21.13 -1.34 -7.51
N TRP A 237 -20.37 -0.61 -6.68
CA TRP A 237 -20.13 0.82 -6.86
C TRP A 237 -19.50 1.12 -8.23
N PHE A 238 -18.46 0.38 -8.61
CA PHE A 238 -17.82 0.51 -9.93
C PHE A 238 -18.73 0.20 -11.13
N HIS A 239 -19.75 -0.66 -10.97
CA HIS A 239 -20.77 -0.90 -12.00
C HIS A 239 -21.87 0.19 -12.03
N SER A 240 -22.03 0.95 -10.95
CA SER A 240 -23.04 2.01 -10.85
C SER A 240 -22.60 3.35 -11.44
N GLN A 241 -21.30 3.53 -11.70
CA GLN A 241 -20.69 4.82 -12.01
C GLN A 241 -19.88 4.80 -13.31
N HIS A 242 -19.91 5.91 -14.03
CA HIS A 242 -19.13 6.12 -15.26
C HIS A 242 -18.19 7.33 -15.19
N GLN A 243 -18.27 8.11 -14.09
CA GLN A 243 -17.68 9.44 -13.93
C GLN A 243 -16.19 9.45 -13.55
N LEU A 244 -15.64 8.33 -13.05
CA LEU A 244 -14.27 8.24 -12.55
C LEU A 244 -13.55 6.96 -13.05
N ALA A 245 -12.33 7.15 -13.54
CA ALA A 245 -11.39 6.08 -13.86
C ALA A 245 -10.17 6.12 -12.92
N PHE A 246 -9.78 4.96 -12.40
CA PHE A 246 -8.80 4.79 -11.33
C PHE A 246 -7.58 4.03 -11.83
N TYR A 247 -6.46 4.73 -11.99
CA TYR A 247 -5.20 4.11 -12.38
C TYR A 247 -4.29 3.98 -11.18
N ALA A 248 -3.59 2.84 -11.07
CA ALA A 248 -2.53 2.63 -10.08
C ALA A 248 -2.92 2.82 -8.59
N SER A 249 -4.20 2.93 -8.26
CA SER A 249 -4.74 2.91 -6.89
C SER A 249 -4.85 1.47 -6.38
N SER A 250 -5.08 1.31 -5.08
CA SER A 250 -5.08 0.01 -4.40
C SER A 250 -6.32 -0.21 -3.55
N LEU A 251 -6.58 -1.48 -3.22
CA LEU A 251 -7.35 -1.87 -2.04
C LEU A 251 -6.39 -2.18 -0.89
N LEU A 252 -6.64 -1.57 0.26
CA LEU A 252 -6.00 -1.90 1.53
C LEU A 252 -6.91 -2.87 2.29
N PHE A 253 -6.49 -4.13 2.38
CA PHE A 253 -7.11 -5.14 3.23
C PHE A 253 -6.50 -5.06 4.63
N VAL A 254 -7.33 -5.07 5.66
CA VAL A 254 -6.92 -5.18 7.06
C VAL A 254 -7.80 -6.21 7.76
N TYR A 255 -7.23 -7.11 8.57
CA TYR A 255 -8.01 -7.98 9.46
C TYR A 255 -7.30 -8.23 10.79
N GLU A 256 -8.05 -8.62 11.82
CA GLU A 256 -7.48 -8.95 13.14
C GLU A 256 -6.79 -10.32 13.11
N GLY A 257 -5.47 -10.35 13.29
CA GLY A 257 -4.65 -11.56 13.26
C GLY A 257 -4.99 -12.56 14.37
N LEU A 258 -5.39 -12.07 15.55
CA LEU A 258 -5.87 -12.90 16.66
C LEU A 258 -7.27 -13.48 16.33
N PRO A 259 -7.49 -14.80 16.47
CA PRO A 259 -8.84 -15.35 16.34
C PRO A 259 -9.72 -14.96 17.53
N SER A 260 -11.01 -14.72 17.31
CA SER A 260 -11.95 -14.26 18.34
C SER A 260 -12.10 -15.20 19.56
N SER A 261 -11.64 -16.46 19.46
CA SER A 261 -11.60 -17.45 20.54
C SER A 261 -10.41 -17.31 21.51
N PHE A 262 -9.47 -16.40 21.24
CA PHE A 262 -8.28 -16.14 22.07
C PHE A 262 -8.49 -14.98 23.07
N THR A 263 -9.73 -14.72 23.49
CA THR A 263 -10.07 -13.73 24.52
C THR A 263 -9.57 -14.14 25.92
N SER A 264 -8.28 -13.85 26.19
CA SER A 264 -7.56 -13.87 27.48
C SER A 264 -7.54 -15.15 28.33
N SER A 265 -8.52 -16.04 28.28
CA SER A 265 -8.59 -17.25 29.11
C SER A 265 -8.01 -18.50 28.43
N SER A 266 -7.95 -18.51 27.09
CA SER A 266 -7.49 -19.67 26.29
C SER A 266 -5.97 -19.77 26.12
N LEU A 267 -5.20 -18.71 26.41
CA LEU A 267 -3.73 -18.74 26.30
C LEU A 267 -3.10 -19.59 27.42
N SER A 268 -3.70 -19.60 28.60
CA SER A 268 -3.23 -20.40 29.74
C SER A 268 -3.38 -21.90 29.55
N SER A 269 -4.33 -22.37 28.72
CA SER A 269 -4.60 -23.79 28.49
C SER A 269 -3.74 -24.42 27.39
N LEU A 270 -3.12 -23.63 26.50
CA LEU A 270 -2.23 -24.12 25.45
C LEU A 270 -0.74 -24.14 25.84
N LEU A 271 -0.37 -23.44 26.92
CA LEU A 271 1.00 -23.42 27.46
C LEU A 271 1.28 -24.53 28.50
N ILE A 272 0.28 -25.34 28.86
CA ILE A 272 0.44 -26.49 29.75
C ILE A 272 0.50 -27.77 28.90
N GLY A 273 1.72 -28.14 28.50
CA GLY A 273 1.98 -29.48 27.95
C GLY A 273 1.74 -30.59 28.98
N PRO A 274 1.54 -31.84 28.56
CA PRO A 274 1.26 -32.94 29.47
C PRO A 274 2.46 -33.21 30.38
N SER A 275 2.29 -32.97 31.68
CA SER A 275 3.28 -33.29 32.70
C SER A 275 3.48 -34.81 32.79
N VAL A 276 4.70 -35.26 32.56
CA VAL A 276 5.10 -36.66 32.79
C VAL A 276 4.94 -36.98 34.29
N SER A 277 4.35 -38.14 34.59
CA SER A 277 4.08 -38.59 35.96
C SER A 277 5.36 -38.87 36.75
N ASP A 278 5.39 -38.39 38.00
CA ASP A 278 6.51 -38.53 38.93
C ASP A 278 6.59 -39.94 39.55
N ALA A 279 7.78 -40.55 39.55
CA ALA A 279 8.05 -41.91 40.07
C ALA A 279 9.53 -42.15 40.50
N MET A 280 10.01 -41.34 41.44
CA MET A 280 10.87 -41.73 42.58
C MET A 280 12.10 -42.70 42.40
N VAL A 281 13.29 -42.09 42.31
CA VAL A 281 14.51 -42.32 43.17
C VAL A 281 15.38 -43.61 43.09
N LYS A 282 16.62 -43.47 42.57
CA LYS A 282 17.97 -43.79 43.18
C LYS A 282 19.10 -43.67 42.13
N THR A 283 20.01 -42.69 42.16
CA THR A 283 21.27 -42.61 42.95
C THR A 283 22.32 -43.71 42.68
N THR A 284 23.38 -43.44 41.88
CA THR A 284 24.81 -43.52 42.32
C THR A 284 25.83 -42.84 41.36
N HIS A 285 26.79 -42.14 41.97
CA HIS A 285 28.15 -41.69 41.57
C HIS A 285 28.87 -42.17 40.27
N SER A 286 29.50 -41.22 39.53
CA SER A 286 31.00 -41.04 39.42
C SER A 286 31.60 -40.76 38.01
N VAL A 287 31.99 -39.50 37.78
CA VAL A 287 33.25 -38.95 37.17
C VAL A 287 33.97 -39.67 35.98
N LEU A 288 34.15 -38.98 34.82
CA LEU A 288 35.44 -38.48 34.25
C LEU A 288 35.37 -38.02 32.75
N VAL A 289 35.86 -36.80 32.48
CA VAL A 289 36.75 -36.30 31.38
C VAL A 289 36.41 -36.45 29.87
N GLY A 290 36.69 -35.37 29.12
CA GLY A 290 36.89 -35.32 27.65
C GLY A 290 36.05 -34.23 26.97
N GLU A 291 36.48 -32.96 26.88
CA GLU A 291 37.41 -32.33 25.91
C GLU A 291 36.75 -31.85 24.59
N ASP A 292 36.97 -30.55 24.33
CA ASP A 292 36.99 -29.78 23.08
C ASP A 292 35.96 -29.91 21.95
N GLY A 293 35.54 -28.73 21.46
CA GLY A 293 34.65 -28.58 20.31
C GLY A 293 34.15 -27.15 20.10
N GLN A 294 35.03 -26.14 19.97
CA GLN A 294 34.62 -24.83 19.46
C GLN A 294 34.45 -24.90 17.93
N SER A 295 33.21 -24.75 17.46
CA SER A 295 32.92 -24.50 16.05
C SER A 295 32.21 -23.15 15.90
N GLN A 296 32.96 -22.15 15.45
CA GLN A 296 32.40 -20.97 14.81
C GLN A 296 31.82 -21.41 13.46
N GLU A 297 30.60 -21.01 13.13
CA GLU A 297 30.10 -21.12 11.75
C GLU A 297 30.11 -19.72 11.12
N GLU A 298 30.90 -19.58 10.07
CA GLU A 298 31.04 -18.35 9.30
C GLU A 298 29.82 -18.16 8.39
N GLU A 299 29.10 -17.05 8.54
CA GLU A 299 28.04 -16.68 7.61
C GLU A 299 28.67 -16.10 6.33
N VAL A 300 28.88 -16.95 5.33
CA VAL A 300 29.46 -16.57 4.03
C VAL A 300 28.45 -15.75 3.22
N GLY A 301 28.45 -14.44 3.47
CA GLY A 301 27.69 -13.46 2.69
C GLY A 301 28.29 -13.27 1.29
N GLN A 302 27.75 -13.97 0.28
CA GLN A 302 28.07 -13.68 -1.12
C GLN A 302 27.37 -12.39 -1.58
N GLN A 303 28.14 -11.30 -1.61
CA GLN A 303 27.73 -10.05 -2.26
C GLN A 303 27.94 -10.16 -3.78
N GLU A 304 26.89 -10.51 -4.52
CA GLU A 304 26.87 -10.19 -5.95
C GLU A 304 26.52 -8.72 -6.16
N ALA A 305 27.51 -7.94 -6.61
CA ALA A 305 27.39 -6.51 -6.85
C ALA A 305 26.60 -6.19 -8.14
N GLY A 306 25.28 -6.43 -8.10
CA GLY A 306 24.36 -5.92 -9.11
C GLY A 306 24.30 -4.40 -9.08
N GLN A 307 24.90 -3.73 -10.08
CA GLN A 307 24.85 -2.27 -10.21
C GLN A 307 23.41 -1.76 -10.44
N GLU A 308 22.73 -1.38 -9.37
CA GLU A 308 21.44 -0.71 -9.45
C GLU A 308 21.60 0.72 -9.99
N ASN A 309 21.24 0.94 -11.26
CA ASN A 309 20.95 2.26 -11.81
C ASN A 309 19.66 2.83 -11.20
N LYS A 310 19.73 3.24 -9.92
CA LYS A 310 18.70 4.02 -9.22
C LYS A 310 18.74 5.48 -9.69
N LEU A 311 18.31 5.70 -10.93
CA LEU A 311 18.03 7.05 -11.43
C LEU A 311 16.81 7.62 -10.69
N ALA A 312 16.87 8.91 -10.31
CA ALA A 312 15.77 9.58 -9.65
C ALA A 312 14.52 9.62 -10.54
N GLU A 313 13.32 9.53 -9.93
CA GLU A 313 12.05 9.76 -10.65
C GLU A 313 11.91 11.26 -10.99
N TYR A 314 12.52 11.68 -12.11
CA TYR A 314 12.20 12.96 -12.75
C TYR A 314 10.82 12.85 -13.41
N ASN A 315 9.83 13.54 -12.84
CA ASN A 315 8.48 13.67 -13.37
C ASN A 315 8.46 14.76 -14.46
N ASN A 316 8.67 14.39 -15.72
CA ASN A 316 8.53 15.32 -16.86
C ASN A 316 7.10 15.26 -17.45
N ASN A 317 6.08 15.38 -16.60
CA ASN A 317 4.69 15.51 -17.06
C ASN A 317 4.39 17.00 -17.25
N THR A 318 4.26 17.43 -18.51
CA THR A 318 3.82 18.78 -18.88
C THR A 318 2.54 19.16 -18.15
N GLU A 319 2.49 20.39 -17.63
CA GLU A 319 1.29 20.94 -17.00
C GLU A 319 0.16 21.08 -18.01
N VAL A 320 -0.80 20.16 -17.94
CA VAL A 320 -2.14 20.34 -18.51
C VAL A 320 -3.10 20.35 -17.33
N GLY A 321 -3.54 21.55 -16.95
CA GLY A 321 -4.55 21.71 -15.92
C GLY A 321 -5.86 21.11 -16.39
N VAL A 322 -6.25 19.96 -15.84
CA VAL A 322 -7.58 19.40 -16.01
C VAL A 322 -8.52 20.25 -15.16
N LEU A 323 -9.19 21.21 -15.81
CA LEU A 323 -10.18 22.06 -15.17
C LEU A 323 -11.42 21.21 -14.84
N TRP A 324 -11.71 21.06 -13.56
CA TRP A 324 -12.97 20.50 -13.09
C TRP A 324 -14.00 21.62 -13.11
N ASP A 325 -14.65 21.82 -14.25
CA ASP A 325 -15.70 22.83 -14.39
C ASP A 325 -16.94 22.39 -13.60
N SER A 326 -17.23 23.06 -12.49
CA SER A 326 -18.35 22.72 -11.58
C SER A 326 -19.75 23.07 -12.14
N SER A 327 -19.95 22.93 -13.45
CA SER A 327 -21.18 23.29 -14.17
C SER A 327 -21.83 22.08 -14.82
N ILE A 328 -22.34 21.15 -14.01
CA ILE A 328 -23.24 20.09 -14.51
C ILE A 328 -24.61 20.74 -14.79
N SER A 329 -24.93 20.87 -16.08
CA SER A 329 -26.19 21.47 -16.54
C SER A 329 -27.40 20.61 -16.17
N THR A 330 -28.38 21.21 -15.49
CA THR A 330 -29.65 20.56 -15.12
C THR A 330 -30.52 20.29 -16.35
N VAL A 331 -30.45 19.09 -16.91
CA VAL A 331 -31.38 18.66 -17.96
C VAL A 331 -32.65 18.07 -17.35
N HIS A 332 -33.71 18.88 -17.30
CA HIS A 332 -35.06 18.39 -17.03
C HIS A 332 -35.58 17.54 -18.20
N THR A 333 -35.94 16.28 -17.94
CA THR A 333 -36.71 15.44 -18.86
C THR A 333 -38.14 15.26 -18.33
N ASN A 334 -39.12 15.70 -19.14
CA ASN A 334 -40.53 15.69 -18.77
C ASN A 334 -41.15 14.29 -18.88
N HIS A 335 -42.08 13.98 -17.98
CA HIS A 335 -42.99 12.84 -18.09
C HIS A 335 -43.80 12.86 -19.40
N ARG A 336 -43.92 11.68 -20.04
CA ARG A 336 -45.16 11.26 -20.72
C ARG A 336 -45.44 9.78 -20.39
N LYS A 337 -46.72 9.42 -20.46
CA LYS A 337 -47.30 8.20 -19.89
C LYS A 337 -48.38 7.67 -20.84
N ASP A 338 -48.26 6.42 -21.25
CA ASP A 338 -49.23 5.50 -21.88
C ASP A 338 -48.48 4.15 -22.08
N GLY A 339 -49.02 2.93 -22.00
CA GLY A 339 -50.35 2.44 -21.58
C GLY A 339 -50.67 1.07 -22.20
N ASP A 340 -50.59 -0.04 -21.43
CA ASP A 340 -51.06 -1.43 -21.69
C ASP A 340 -50.61 -2.14 -23.01
N LYS A 341 -50.45 -3.49 -23.16
CA LYS A 341 -50.70 -4.71 -22.35
C LYS A 341 -49.78 -5.87 -22.86
N PRO A 342 -49.78 -7.10 -22.29
CA PRO A 342 -48.62 -8.02 -22.35
C PRO A 342 -48.65 -9.11 -23.46
N SER A 343 -47.49 -9.78 -23.63
CA SER A 343 -47.39 -11.13 -24.19
C SER A 343 -46.43 -12.00 -23.39
N VAL A 344 -46.56 -13.32 -23.50
CA VAL A 344 -46.02 -14.32 -22.56
C VAL A 344 -44.90 -15.16 -23.21
N ARG A 345 -44.00 -15.65 -22.34
CA ARG A 345 -43.10 -16.84 -22.48
C ARG A 345 -41.69 -16.60 -23.04
N GLY A 346 -40.72 -16.99 -22.22
CA GLY A 346 -39.29 -17.05 -22.55
C GLY A 346 -38.45 -17.46 -21.34
N HIS A 347 -38.63 -18.68 -20.83
CA HIS A 347 -37.80 -19.19 -19.72
C HIS A 347 -36.34 -19.33 -20.18
N LEU A 348 -35.42 -18.69 -19.46
CA LEU A 348 -34.07 -19.20 -19.24
C LEU A 348 -33.77 -19.17 -17.74
N HIS A 349 -33.21 -20.28 -17.27
CA HIS A 349 -33.05 -20.64 -15.86
C HIS A 349 -31.65 -20.27 -15.40
N LEU A 350 -31.55 -19.33 -14.46
CA LEU A 350 -30.28 -18.89 -13.87
C LEU A 350 -30.39 -18.81 -12.34
N SER A 351 -30.74 -19.92 -11.69
CA SER A 351 -30.78 -20.03 -10.23
C SER A 351 -29.58 -20.80 -9.71
N ARG A 352 -28.62 -20.09 -9.10
CA ARG A 352 -27.59 -20.67 -8.19
C ARG A 352 -26.72 -19.68 -7.43
N VAL A 353 -26.86 -18.37 -7.65
CA VAL A 353 -26.09 -17.32 -6.93
C VAL A 353 -26.87 -16.70 -5.77
N ASP A 354 -28.20 -16.67 -5.82
CA ASP A 354 -29.01 -16.01 -4.79
C ASP A 354 -29.13 -16.81 -3.47
N ASP A 355 -29.10 -18.15 -3.53
CA ASP A 355 -29.20 -19.01 -2.34
C ASP A 355 -28.02 -18.84 -1.36
N VAL A 356 -26.82 -18.52 -1.87
CA VAL A 356 -25.63 -18.27 -1.04
C VAL A 356 -25.74 -16.96 -0.28
N VAL A 357 -26.45 -15.97 -0.83
CA VAL A 357 -26.69 -14.67 -0.18
C VAL A 357 -27.72 -14.80 0.94
N ALA A 358 -28.73 -15.68 0.78
CA ALA A 358 -29.79 -15.88 1.76
C ALA A 358 -29.30 -16.51 3.07
N GLU A 359 -28.44 -17.54 3.03
CA GLU A 359 -27.93 -18.18 4.26
C GLU A 359 -26.99 -17.27 5.08
N VAL A 360 -26.30 -16.32 4.45
CA VAL A 360 -25.37 -15.40 5.15
C VAL A 360 -26.11 -14.33 5.95
N ILE A 361 -27.34 -13.96 5.57
CA ILE A 361 -28.10 -12.88 6.22
C ILE A 361 -28.83 -13.34 7.50
N GLN A 362 -29.04 -14.65 7.68
CA GLN A 362 -29.90 -15.17 8.75
C GLN A 362 -29.13 -15.77 9.95
N GLY A 363 -27.81 -15.92 9.85
CA GLY A 363 -26.93 -16.25 10.97
C GLY A 363 -26.25 -14.99 11.51
N GLY A 364 -26.45 -14.67 12.80
CA GLY A 364 -25.80 -13.55 13.48
C GLY A 364 -24.29 -13.76 13.65
N MET A 365 -23.54 -13.71 12.55
CA MET A 365 -22.10 -13.84 12.52
C MET A 365 -21.49 -12.50 12.96
N GLY A 366 -20.96 -12.45 14.18
CA GLY A 366 -20.32 -11.23 14.71
C GLY A 366 -19.29 -10.72 13.73
N ASP A 367 -19.41 -9.45 13.31
CA ASP A 367 -18.66 -8.86 12.20
C ASP A 367 -17.18 -9.18 12.36
N ALA A 368 -16.68 -10.08 11.52
CA ALA A 368 -15.29 -10.48 11.56
C ALA A 368 -14.48 -9.20 11.33
N ALA A 369 -13.61 -8.85 12.27
CA ALA A 369 -12.87 -7.60 12.22
C ALA A 369 -12.03 -7.56 10.93
N VAL A 370 -12.56 -6.87 9.93
CA VAL A 370 -12.05 -6.75 8.57
C VAL A 370 -12.38 -5.36 8.04
N GLU A 371 -11.44 -4.79 7.31
CA GLU A 371 -11.62 -3.63 6.44
C GLU A 371 -11.08 -3.94 5.04
N VAL A 372 -11.75 -3.35 4.05
CA VAL A 372 -11.23 -3.23 2.69
C VAL A 372 -11.56 -1.82 2.23
N ARG A 373 -10.54 -0.97 2.08
CA ARG A 373 -10.70 0.43 1.67
C ARG A 373 -9.91 0.71 0.39
N MET A 374 -10.47 1.50 -0.50
CA MET A 374 -9.73 2.05 -1.65
C MET A 374 -8.76 3.13 -1.16
N ILE A 375 -7.52 3.13 -1.68
CA ILE A 375 -6.47 4.09 -1.34
C ILE A 375 -5.63 4.47 -2.58
N ASP A 376 -4.76 5.49 -2.44
CA ASP A 376 -3.81 5.97 -3.46
C ASP A 376 -4.46 6.58 -4.72
N PHE A 377 -5.10 7.74 -4.56
CA PHE A 377 -5.89 8.41 -5.61
C PHE A 377 -5.12 9.45 -6.45
N ALA A 378 -3.79 9.41 -6.43
CA ALA A 378 -2.91 10.31 -7.18
C ALA A 378 -3.04 10.24 -8.71
N HIS A 379 -3.78 9.26 -9.24
CA HIS A 379 -3.99 8.99 -10.66
C HIS A 379 -5.46 8.63 -10.97
N VAL A 380 -6.42 9.30 -10.30
CA VAL A 380 -7.85 9.25 -10.65
C VAL A 380 -8.19 10.36 -11.63
N PHE A 381 -9.01 10.05 -12.64
CA PHE A 381 -9.39 10.97 -13.71
C PHE A 381 -10.91 10.96 -13.93
N PRO A 382 -11.50 12.07 -14.43
CA PRO A 382 -12.84 12.05 -15.01
C PRO A 382 -12.94 11.00 -16.13
N SER A 383 -14.14 10.44 -16.30
CA SER A 383 -14.47 9.47 -17.34
C SER A 383 -15.92 9.67 -17.79
N ASP A 384 -16.25 9.23 -19.01
CA ASP A 384 -17.62 9.09 -19.53
C ASP A 384 -17.98 7.59 -19.71
N SER A 385 -17.21 6.70 -19.10
CA SER A 385 -17.23 5.26 -19.36
C SER A 385 -16.89 4.43 -18.11
N LEU A 386 -17.36 3.18 -18.08
CA LEU A 386 -16.99 2.24 -17.01
C LEU A 386 -15.48 2.03 -16.96
N ASP A 387 -14.91 1.98 -15.76
CA ASP A 387 -13.52 1.54 -15.59
C ASP A 387 -13.40 0.01 -15.76
N HIS A 388 -13.43 -0.42 -17.02
CA HIS A 388 -13.27 -1.81 -17.41
C HIS A 388 -11.96 -2.42 -16.92
N GLY A 389 -10.92 -1.61 -16.71
CA GLY A 389 -9.63 -2.06 -16.19
C GLY A 389 -9.74 -2.46 -14.72
N TYR A 390 -10.32 -1.59 -13.90
CA TYR A 390 -10.52 -1.80 -12.47
C TYR A 390 -11.57 -2.88 -12.18
N ILE A 391 -12.70 -2.86 -12.91
CA ILE A 391 -13.76 -3.88 -12.83
C ILE A 391 -13.20 -5.28 -13.14
N TYR A 392 -12.30 -5.41 -14.11
CA TYR A 392 -11.64 -6.68 -14.41
C TYR A 392 -10.76 -7.16 -13.25
N GLY A 393 -9.95 -6.26 -12.67
CA GLY A 393 -9.10 -6.56 -11.51
C GLY A 393 -9.91 -7.00 -10.29
N LEU A 394 -11.00 -6.29 -9.97
CA LEU A 394 -11.93 -6.67 -8.90
C LEU A 394 -12.55 -8.05 -9.11
N LYS A 395 -13.04 -8.34 -10.33
CA LYS A 395 -13.65 -9.64 -10.65
C LYS A 395 -12.65 -10.78 -10.54
N HIS A 396 -11.43 -10.62 -11.05
CA HIS A 396 -10.43 -11.67 -10.93
C HIS A 396 -9.97 -11.86 -9.48
N LEU A 397 -9.79 -10.78 -8.72
CA LEU A 397 -9.48 -10.86 -7.29
C LEU A 397 -10.56 -11.60 -6.50
N LEU A 398 -11.85 -11.34 -6.77
CA LEU A 398 -12.96 -12.09 -6.19
C LEU A 398 -12.89 -13.57 -6.53
N THR A 399 -12.71 -13.92 -7.80
CA THR A 399 -12.57 -15.32 -8.23
C THR A 399 -11.42 -16.03 -7.53
N VAL A 400 -10.26 -15.37 -7.33
CA VAL A 400 -9.14 -15.97 -6.60
C VAL A 400 -9.46 -16.13 -5.11
N LEU A 401 -10.10 -15.14 -4.47
CA LEU A 401 -10.56 -15.26 -3.07
C LEU A 401 -11.58 -16.39 -2.87
N GLU A 402 -12.50 -16.56 -3.82
CA GLU A 402 -13.51 -17.64 -3.83
C GLU A 402 -12.84 -19.01 -4.01
N GLN A 403 -11.85 -19.14 -4.89
CA GLN A 403 -11.05 -20.37 -5.05
C GLN A 403 -10.35 -20.78 -3.74
N ILE A 404 -9.79 -19.81 -3.00
CA ILE A 404 -9.12 -20.06 -1.71
C ILE A 404 -10.11 -20.54 -0.61
N LEU A 405 -11.41 -20.30 -0.76
CA LEU A 405 -12.44 -20.86 0.14
C LEU A 405 -12.87 -22.29 -0.21
N CYS A 406 -12.69 -22.70 -1.48
CA CYS A 406 -13.06 -24.02 -1.98
C CYS A 406 -12.00 -25.09 -1.69
N ASP A 407 -10.75 -24.68 -1.48
CA ASP A 407 -9.66 -25.48 -0.91
C ASP A 407 -9.76 -25.55 0.63
#